data_AF-A0A9W7CMM7-F1
#
_entry.id   AF-A0A9W7CMM7-F1
#
_cell.length_a   1.000
_cell.length_b   1.000
_cell.length_c   1.000
_cell.angle_alpha   90.00
_cell.angle_beta   90.00
_cell.angle_gamma   90.00
#
_symmetry.space_group_name_H-M   'P 1'
#
loop_
_entity.id
_entity.type
_entity.pdbx_description
1 polymer ?
#
loop_
_entity_poly.entity_id
_entity_poly.type
_entity_poly.pdbx_seq_one_letter_code
_entity_poly.pdbx_strand_id
1 'polypeptide(L)'
;MDIPLAARDDNDHLDTAICPARRFGSRRQPLAIAFITSSSEAALPKVFECLEEYGVSPDVLAFVVPFGYSFNLDAGAMNLALCSMFCAQAAGVHKTVGEQIVMVLMMMVSSKGIAGVRSANIVVLASTITQFDIPSWAVALILGVDWLSDMPRTFINVMTV
;
A
#
# COMPACT_ATOMS: atom_id res chain seq x y z
N MET A 1 28.24 -20.47 -6.54
CA MET A 1 28.80 -19.42 -7.41
C MET A 1 28.74 -18.16 -6.59
N ASP A 2 29.74 -18.03 -5.73
CA ASP A 2 29.85 -16.97 -4.73
C ASP A 2 30.18 -15.66 -5.43
N ILE A 3 29.32 -14.67 -5.22
CA ILE A 3 29.54 -13.30 -5.67
C ILE A 3 30.62 -12.75 -4.72
N PRO A 4 31.76 -12.27 -5.23
CA PRO A 4 32.87 -11.88 -4.36
C PRO A 4 32.47 -10.67 -3.50
N LEU A 5 32.75 -10.76 -2.20
CA LEU A 5 32.73 -9.68 -1.20
C LEU A 5 33.78 -8.62 -1.57
N ALA A 6 33.53 -7.84 -2.61
CA ALA A 6 34.30 -6.65 -2.92
C ALA A 6 33.85 -5.52 -2.00
N ALA A 7 34.75 -5.07 -1.12
CA ALA A 7 34.77 -3.80 -0.40
C ALA A 7 33.38 -3.27 0.03
N ARG A 8 32.91 -3.69 1.20
CA ARG A 8 31.79 -3.03 1.88
C ARG A 8 32.30 -1.65 2.30
N ASP A 9 31.97 -0.64 1.50
CA ASP A 9 32.23 0.78 1.78
C ASP A 9 31.60 1.12 3.14
N ASP A 10 32.30 1.86 4.00
CA ASP A 10 31.84 2.22 5.35
C ASP A 10 30.55 3.08 5.29
N ASN A 11 30.21 3.60 4.11
CA ASN A 11 28.97 4.32 3.82
C ASN A 11 27.90 3.48 3.09
N ASP A 12 28.08 2.16 2.89
CA ASP A 12 27.15 1.33 2.10
C ASP A 12 25.71 1.36 2.65
N HIS A 13 25.55 1.53 3.96
CA HIS A 13 24.25 1.67 4.64
C HIS A 13 23.58 3.03 4.34
N LEU A 14 24.38 4.09 4.22
CA LEU A 14 23.93 5.42 3.83
C LEU A 14 23.58 5.45 2.33
N ASP A 15 24.39 4.82 1.49
CA ASP A 15 24.15 4.72 0.05
C ASP A 15 22.92 3.88 -0.29
N THR A 16 22.64 2.81 0.47
CA THR A 16 21.37 2.05 0.36
C THR A 16 20.17 2.85 0.85
N ALA A 17 20.34 3.75 1.82
CA ALA A 17 19.26 4.63 2.28
C ALA A 17 18.90 5.71 1.24
N ILE A 18 19.90 6.21 0.50
CA ILE A 18 19.77 7.35 -0.43
C ILE A 18 19.43 6.89 -1.86
N CYS A 19 19.98 5.77 -2.33
CA CYS A 19 19.78 5.30 -3.71
C CYS A 19 18.55 4.38 -3.85
N PRO A 20 17.50 4.77 -4.60
CA PRO A 20 16.27 3.99 -4.71
C PRO A 20 16.46 2.58 -5.28
N ALA A 21 17.38 2.41 -6.23
CA ALA A 21 17.65 1.13 -6.87
C ALA A 21 18.34 0.14 -5.92
N ARG A 22 19.28 0.62 -5.08
CA ARG A 22 19.93 -0.20 -4.06
C ARG A 22 18.95 -0.56 -2.94
N ARG A 23 18.13 0.39 -2.49
CA ARG A 23 17.06 0.20 -1.50
C ARG A 23 16.05 -0.89 -1.90
N PHE A 24 15.73 -0.95 -3.20
CA PHE A 24 14.87 -2.00 -3.74
C PHE A 24 15.56 -3.36 -3.76
N GLY A 25 16.84 -3.40 -4.15
CA GLY A 25 17.64 -4.62 -4.23
C GLY A 25 17.75 -5.38 -2.91
N SER A 26 17.89 -4.64 -1.82
CA SER A 26 18.11 -5.18 -0.48
C SER A 26 16.82 -5.51 0.29
N ARG A 27 15.68 -4.91 -0.09
CA ARG A 27 14.35 -5.21 0.49
C ARG A 27 13.50 -6.18 -0.35
N ARG A 28 14.12 -6.95 -1.25
CA ARG A 28 13.39 -7.88 -2.14
C ARG A 28 12.56 -8.92 -1.40
N GLN A 29 13.08 -9.45 -0.29
CA GLN A 29 12.40 -10.50 0.47
C GLN A 29 11.10 -10.02 1.14
N PRO A 30 11.07 -8.94 1.96
CA PRO A 30 9.82 -8.43 2.52
C PRO A 30 8.84 -7.99 1.42
N LEU A 31 9.34 -7.40 0.33
CA LEU A 31 8.50 -7.00 -0.80
C LEU A 31 7.85 -8.19 -1.53
N ALA A 32 8.60 -9.28 -1.74
CA ALA A 32 8.06 -10.50 -2.34
C ALA A 32 7.01 -11.16 -1.43
N ILE A 33 7.24 -11.19 -0.12
CA ILE A 33 6.26 -11.68 0.86
C ILE A 33 4.98 -10.86 0.79
N ALA A 34 5.10 -9.53 0.81
CA ALA A 34 3.95 -8.61 0.72
C ALA A 34 3.13 -8.84 -0.56
N PHE A 35 3.80 -8.96 -1.70
CA PHE A 35 3.16 -9.17 -3.00
C PHE A 35 2.42 -10.51 -3.06
N ILE A 36 3.10 -11.61 -2.72
CA ILE A 36 2.56 -12.97 -2.85
C ILE A 36 1.43 -13.22 -1.85
N THR A 37 1.60 -12.76 -0.61
CA THR A 37 0.61 -13.00 0.45
C THR A 37 -0.54 -12.01 0.43
N SER A 38 -0.38 -10.87 -0.27
CA SER A 38 -1.27 -9.71 -0.17
C SER A 38 -1.53 -9.29 1.28
N SER A 39 -0.49 -9.40 2.12
CA SER A 39 -0.51 -8.96 3.52
C SER A 39 0.75 -8.19 3.86
N SER A 40 0.57 -6.94 4.26
CA SER A 40 1.66 -6.12 4.77
C SER A 40 2.13 -6.61 6.14
N GLU A 41 1.25 -7.26 6.94
CA GLU A 41 1.61 -7.80 8.26
C GLU A 41 2.58 -8.98 8.14
N ALA A 42 2.39 -9.82 7.12
CA ALA A 42 3.26 -10.96 6.86
C ALA A 42 4.70 -10.53 6.51
N ALA A 43 4.86 -9.36 5.91
CA ALA A 43 6.17 -8.80 5.56
C ALA A 43 6.82 -8.02 6.72
N LEU A 44 6.03 -7.62 7.73
CA LEU A 44 6.44 -6.70 8.79
C LEU A 44 7.68 -7.17 9.59
N PRO A 45 7.78 -8.44 10.05
CA PRO A 45 8.97 -8.89 10.77
C PRO A 45 10.24 -8.73 9.95
N LYS A 46 10.16 -9.01 8.64
CA LYS A 46 11.30 -8.88 7.75
C LYS A 46 11.64 -7.43 7.43
N VAL A 47 10.65 -6.53 7.45
CA VAL A 47 10.89 -5.08 7.39
C VAL A 47 11.68 -4.61 8.60
N PHE A 48 11.34 -5.05 9.81
CA PHE A 48 12.12 -4.75 11.02
C PHE A 48 13.57 -5.23 10.91
N GLU A 49 13.80 -6.50 10.57
CA GLU A 49 15.15 -7.06 10.39
C GLU A 49 15.97 -6.25 9.38
N CYS A 50 15.39 -5.94 8.21
CA CYS A 50 16.09 -5.16 7.19
C CYS A 50 16.45 -3.74 7.67
N LEU A 51 15.59 -3.09 8.46
CA LEU A 51 15.86 -1.74 8.95
C LEU A 51 16.87 -1.71 10.11
N GLU A 52 16.88 -2.74 10.97
CA GLU A 52 17.93 -2.93 11.99
C GLU A 52 19.30 -3.15 11.33
N GLU A 53 19.37 -3.94 10.26
CA GLU A 53 20.59 -4.15 9.47
C GLU A 53 21.13 -2.85 8.82
N TYR A 54 20.27 -1.85 8.58
CA TYR A 54 20.69 -0.51 8.14
C TYR A 54 21.14 0.41 9.27
N GLY A 55 21.14 -0.07 10.52
CA GLY A 55 21.57 0.69 11.68
C GLY A 55 20.51 1.64 12.24
N VAL A 56 19.23 1.45 11.90
CA VAL A 56 18.14 2.21 12.56
C VAL A 56 17.97 1.67 13.99
N SER A 57 17.98 2.57 14.97
CA SER A 57 17.82 2.18 16.38
C SER A 57 16.45 1.51 16.63
N PRO A 58 16.40 0.45 17.47
CA PRO A 58 15.15 -0.25 17.79
C PRO A 58 14.04 0.67 18.31
N ASP A 59 14.37 1.70 19.08
CA ASP A 59 13.40 2.66 19.63
C ASP A 59 12.67 3.44 18.53
N VAL A 60 13.40 3.86 17.48
CA VAL A 60 12.82 4.53 16.32
C VAL A 60 11.95 3.55 15.51
N LEU A 61 12.43 2.31 15.32
CA LEU A 61 11.67 1.30 14.58
C LEU A 61 10.36 0.94 15.26
N ALA A 62 10.38 0.75 16.57
CA ALA A 62 9.20 0.39 17.36
C ALA A 62 8.07 1.42 17.25
N PHE A 63 8.38 2.68 16.94
CA PHE A 63 7.38 3.72 16.73
C PHE A 63 7.07 3.96 15.24
N VAL A 64 8.10 4.20 14.43
CA VAL A 64 7.95 4.66 13.03
C VAL A 64 7.38 3.57 12.13
N VAL A 65 7.80 2.32 12.29
CA VAL A 65 7.36 1.23 11.41
C VAL A 65 5.87 0.91 11.63
N PRO A 66 5.36 0.72 12.87
CA PRO A 66 3.93 0.52 13.10
C PRO A 66 3.09 1.74 12.70
N PHE A 67 3.59 2.95 12.96
CA PHE A 67 2.89 4.17 12.58
C PHE A 67 2.79 4.31 11.05
N GLY A 68 3.91 4.12 10.35
CA GLY A 68 3.98 4.14 8.89
C GLY A 68 3.10 3.06 8.27
N TYR A 69 3.08 1.86 8.84
CA TYR A 69 2.22 0.77 8.40
C TYR A 69 0.73 1.18 8.34
N SER A 70 0.24 1.86 9.38
CA SER A 70 -1.18 2.27 9.44
C SER A 70 -1.50 3.51 8.63
N PHE A 71 -0.59 4.49 8.58
CA PHE A 71 -0.87 5.79 7.97
C PHE A 71 -0.32 5.96 6.55
N ASN A 72 0.64 5.15 6.11
CA ASN A 72 1.24 5.19 4.77
C ASN A 72 0.50 4.28 3.75
N LEU A 73 -0.83 4.23 3.84
CA LEU A 73 -1.69 3.46 2.94
C LEU A 73 -2.10 4.24 1.69
N ASP A 74 -1.14 4.84 1.00
CA ASP A 74 -1.44 5.73 -0.14
C ASP A 74 -1.90 4.95 -1.37
N ALA A 75 -1.35 3.75 -1.60
CA ALA A 75 -1.84 2.89 -2.68
C ALA A 75 -3.30 2.45 -2.43
N GLY A 76 -3.70 2.29 -1.16
CA GLY A 76 -5.08 2.01 -0.77
C GLY A 76 -6.03 3.17 -1.11
N ALA A 77 -5.64 4.39 -0.75
CA ALA A 77 -6.40 5.60 -1.08
C ALA A 77 -6.58 5.78 -2.60
N MET A 78 -5.49 5.63 -3.36
CA MET A 78 -5.52 5.74 -4.81
C MET A 78 -6.39 4.66 -5.45
N ASN A 79 -6.30 3.41 -4.97
CA ASN A 79 -7.15 2.33 -5.47
C ASN A 79 -8.63 2.60 -5.20
N LEU A 80 -9.00 3.02 -3.99
CA LEU A 80 -10.38 3.36 -3.65
C LEU A 80 -10.94 4.50 -4.51
N ALA A 81 -10.15 5.56 -4.72
CA ALA A 81 -10.51 6.66 -5.60
C ALA A 81 -10.76 6.20 -7.04
N LEU A 82 -9.80 5.45 -7.62
CA LEU A 82 -9.92 4.93 -8.99
C LEU A 82 -11.09 3.95 -9.14
N CYS A 83 -11.26 3.02 -8.21
CA CYS A 83 -12.39 2.08 -8.20
C CYS A 83 -13.73 2.81 -8.08
N SER A 84 -13.82 3.85 -7.25
CA SER A 84 -15.07 4.63 -7.11
C SER A 84 -15.45 5.36 -8.40
N MET A 85 -14.47 5.93 -9.10
CA MET A 85 -14.66 6.55 -10.41
C MET A 85 -15.03 5.54 -11.49
N PHE A 86 -14.37 4.38 -11.49
CA PHE A 86 -14.72 3.27 -12.37
C PHE A 86 -16.17 2.83 -12.14
N CYS A 87 -16.60 2.66 -10.88
CA CYS A 87 -17.98 2.29 -10.56
C CYS A 87 -18.99 3.34 -11.05
N ALA A 88 -18.69 4.63 -10.88
CA ALA A 88 -19.52 5.71 -11.40
C ALA A 88 -19.69 5.63 -12.92
N GLN A 89 -18.57 5.47 -13.64
CA GLN A 89 -18.56 5.37 -15.10
C GLN A 89 -19.25 4.10 -15.62
N ALA A 90 -19.02 2.95 -14.98
CA ALA A 90 -19.66 1.68 -15.32
C ALA A 90 -21.18 1.72 -15.10
N ALA A 91 -21.63 2.47 -14.09
CA ALA A 91 -23.05 2.69 -13.82
C ALA A 91 -23.70 3.80 -14.65
N GLY A 92 -22.93 4.51 -15.49
CA GLY A 92 -23.42 5.66 -16.25
C GLY A 92 -23.76 6.89 -15.39
N VAL A 93 -23.25 6.95 -14.15
CA VAL A 93 -23.47 8.08 -13.24
C VAL A 93 -22.38 9.12 -13.47
N HIS A 94 -22.75 10.25 -14.06
CA HIS A 94 -21.80 11.35 -14.27
C HIS A 94 -21.58 12.11 -12.96
N LYS A 95 -20.30 12.34 -12.61
CA LYS A 95 -19.90 13.12 -11.44
C LYS A 95 -19.21 14.41 -11.85
N THR A 96 -19.67 15.52 -11.30
CA THR A 96 -19.04 16.83 -11.46
C THR A 96 -17.64 16.84 -10.85
N VAL A 97 -16.76 17.74 -11.28
CA VAL A 97 -15.40 17.85 -10.72
C VAL A 97 -15.42 18.07 -9.20
N GLY A 98 -16.39 18.84 -8.69
CA GLY A 98 -16.57 19.04 -7.25
C GLY A 98 -16.89 17.74 -6.51
N GLU A 99 -17.83 16.95 -7.03
CA GLU A 99 -18.14 15.63 -6.45
C GLU A 99 -16.94 14.69 -6.52
N GLN A 100 -16.20 14.68 -7.63
CA GLN A 100 -14.99 13.85 -7.77
C GLN A 100 -13.93 14.20 -6.71
N ILE A 101 -13.70 15.49 -6.45
CA ILE A 101 -12.77 15.93 -5.40
C ILE A 101 -13.25 15.45 -4.02
N VAL A 102 -14.53 15.64 -3.70
CA VAL A 102 -15.10 15.20 -2.42
C VAL A 102 -15.01 13.67 -2.26
N MET A 103 -15.30 12.93 -3.34
CA MET A 103 -15.14 11.48 -3.36
C MET A 103 -13.70 11.07 -3.05
N VAL A 104 -12.71 11.66 -3.74
CA VAL A 104 -11.29 11.35 -3.50
C VAL A 104 -10.91 11.65 -2.05
N LEU A 105 -11.30 12.80 -1.51
CA LEU A 105 -11.03 13.16 -0.11
C LEU A 105 -11.66 12.16 0.88
N MET A 106 -12.91 11.76 0.63
CA MET A 106 -13.60 10.76 1.46
C MET A 106 -12.88 9.41 1.41
N MET A 107 -12.42 8.98 0.23
CA MET A 107 -11.66 7.74 0.05
C MET A 107 -10.28 7.80 0.73
N MET A 108 -9.61 8.96 0.68
CA MET A 108 -8.32 9.18 1.36
C MET A 108 -8.45 9.06 2.88
N VAL A 109 -9.48 9.66 3.47
CA VAL A 109 -9.72 9.56 4.92
C VAL A 109 -10.12 8.13 5.29
N SER A 110 -11.02 7.53 4.51
CA SER A 110 -11.54 6.19 4.80
C SER A 110 -10.46 5.10 4.71
N SER A 111 -9.44 5.26 3.86
CA SER A 111 -8.38 4.26 3.70
C SER A 111 -7.50 4.07 4.94
N LYS A 112 -7.34 5.11 5.78
CA LYS A 112 -6.51 5.04 7.00
C LYS A 112 -7.17 4.24 8.12
N GLY A 113 -8.49 4.08 8.07
CA GLY A 113 -9.27 3.28 9.03
C GLY A 113 -9.21 1.77 8.81
N ILE A 114 -8.52 1.30 7.76
CA ILE A 114 -8.57 -0.10 7.30
C ILE A 114 -7.28 -0.89 7.61
N ALA A 115 -6.23 -0.23 8.13
CA ALA A 115 -4.93 -0.84 8.37
C ALA A 115 -5.04 -2.21 9.06
N GLY A 116 -4.40 -3.24 8.49
CA GLY A 116 -4.39 -4.61 9.03
C GLY A 116 -5.52 -5.53 8.56
N VAL A 117 -6.59 -5.02 7.93
CA VAL A 117 -7.72 -5.88 7.51
C VAL A 117 -7.60 -6.27 6.03
N ARG A 118 -7.44 -7.58 5.77
CA ARG A 118 -7.43 -8.13 4.41
C ARG A 118 -8.74 -7.81 3.67
N SER A 119 -8.63 -7.35 2.42
CA SER A 119 -9.76 -7.05 1.51
C SER A 119 -10.77 -6.00 2.02
N ALA A 120 -10.48 -5.25 3.08
CA ALA A 120 -11.42 -4.27 3.59
C ALA A 120 -11.59 -3.02 2.70
N ASN A 121 -10.75 -2.85 1.67
CA ASN A 121 -10.99 -1.88 0.60
C ASN A 121 -12.33 -2.11 -0.12
N ILE A 122 -12.76 -3.36 -0.33
CA ILE A 122 -14.04 -3.64 -0.97
C ILE A 122 -15.20 -3.19 -0.07
N VAL A 123 -15.07 -3.42 1.24
CA VAL A 123 -16.08 -3.03 2.24
C VAL A 123 -16.21 -1.52 2.28
N VAL A 124 -15.08 -0.81 2.33
CA VAL A 124 -15.07 0.66 2.31
C VAL A 124 -15.62 1.20 1.00
N LEU A 125 -15.23 0.65 -0.15
CA LEU A 125 -15.79 1.03 -1.44
C LEU A 125 -17.32 0.84 -1.45
N ALA A 126 -17.82 -0.33 -1.05
CA ALA A 126 -19.26 -0.62 -1.01
C ALA A 126 -20.04 0.33 -0.09
N SER A 127 -19.45 0.73 1.05
CA SER A 127 -20.07 1.65 2.00
C SER A 127 -20.08 3.11 1.57
N THR A 128 -19.13 3.51 0.71
CA THR A 128 -18.89 4.91 0.36
C THR A 128 -19.55 5.29 -0.96
N ILE A 129 -19.57 4.41 -1.96
CA ILE A 129 -20.11 4.75 -3.29
C ILE A 129 -21.62 5.04 -3.25
N THR A 130 -22.36 4.43 -2.33
CA THR A 130 -23.81 4.63 -2.18
C THR A 130 -24.15 6.03 -1.68
N GLN A 131 -23.21 6.72 -1.03
CA GLN A 131 -23.35 8.10 -0.58
C GLN A 131 -23.30 9.09 -1.76
N PHE A 132 -22.82 8.63 -2.92
CA PHE A 132 -22.72 9.42 -4.14
C PHE A 132 -23.69 8.92 -5.23
N ASP A 133 -24.80 8.28 -4.84
CA ASP A 133 -25.81 7.76 -5.79
C ASP A 133 -25.26 6.74 -6.81
N ILE A 134 -24.12 6.12 -6.52
CA ILE A 134 -23.56 5.07 -7.36
C ILE A 134 -24.15 3.73 -6.90
N PRO A 135 -24.74 2.94 -7.80
CA PRO A 135 -25.39 1.69 -7.43
C PRO A 135 -24.36 0.63 -6.98
N SER A 136 -24.71 -0.10 -5.92
CA SER A 136 -23.81 -1.06 -5.27
C SER A 136 -23.39 -2.24 -6.15
N TRP A 137 -24.18 -2.59 -7.17
CA TRP A 137 -23.84 -3.66 -8.10
C TRP A 137 -22.51 -3.42 -8.82
N ALA A 138 -22.10 -2.15 -9.00
CA ALA A 138 -20.83 -1.81 -9.66
C ALA A 138 -19.60 -2.30 -8.88
N VAL A 139 -19.72 -2.52 -7.56
CA VAL A 139 -18.64 -3.10 -6.73
C VAL A 139 -18.37 -4.55 -7.11
N ALA A 140 -19.37 -5.29 -7.58
CA ALA A 140 -19.20 -6.68 -8.00
C ALA A 140 -18.18 -6.81 -9.15
N LEU A 141 -18.08 -5.79 -10.02
CA LEU A 141 -17.08 -5.73 -11.08
C LEU A 141 -15.65 -5.63 -10.50
N ILE A 142 -15.47 -4.83 -9.44
CA ILE A 142 -14.19 -4.69 -8.74
C ILE A 142 -13.83 -5.96 -7.98
N LEU A 143 -14.80 -6.59 -7.33
CA LEU A 143 -14.60 -7.83 -6.57
C LEU A 143 -13.96 -8.94 -7.43
N GLY A 144 -14.34 -9.03 -8.71
CA GLY A 144 -13.77 -10.02 -9.64
C GLY A 144 -12.26 -9.84 -9.90
N VAL A 145 -11.74 -8.63 -9.72
CA VAL A 145 -10.33 -8.28 -9.96
C VAL A 145 -9.58 -7.84 -8.70
N ASP A 146 -10.23 -7.77 -7.53
CA ASP A 146 -9.61 -7.24 -6.30
C ASP A 146 -8.35 -8.03 -5.92
N TRP A 147 -8.36 -9.35 -6.09
CA TRP A 147 -7.18 -10.18 -5.80
C TRP A 147 -5.95 -9.78 -6.63
N LEU A 148 -6.15 -9.32 -7.87
CA LEU A 148 -5.07 -8.86 -8.75
C LEU A 148 -4.60 -7.45 -8.39
N SER A 149 -5.52 -6.59 -7.94
CA SER A 149 -5.20 -5.23 -7.46
C SER A 149 -4.56 -5.24 -6.07
N ASP A 150 -4.89 -6.21 -5.23
CA ASP A 150 -4.43 -6.30 -3.84
C ASP A 150 -2.93 -6.61 -3.71
N MET A 151 -2.40 -7.50 -4.56
CA MET A 151 -0.98 -7.85 -4.59
C MET A 151 -0.04 -6.64 -4.82
N PRO A 152 -0.18 -5.86 -5.92
CA PRO A 152 0.67 -4.68 -6.15
C PRO A 152 0.39 -3.56 -5.15
N ARG A 153 -0.84 -3.40 -4.68
CA ARG A 153 -1.20 -2.43 -3.64
C ARG A 153 -0.44 -2.69 -2.33
N THR A 154 -0.47 -3.94 -1.86
CA THR A 154 0.22 -4.37 -0.64
C THR A 154 1.73 -4.19 -0.78
N PHE A 155 2.28 -4.56 -1.94
CA PHE A 155 3.68 -4.36 -2.26
C PHE A 155 4.11 -2.89 -2.17
N ILE A 156 3.33 -1.97 -2.75
CA ILE A 156 3.64 -0.52 -2.70
C ILE A 156 3.60 -0.02 -1.26
N ASN A 157 2.59 -0.40 -0.48
CA ASN A 157 2.49 0.01 0.93
C ASN A 157 3.70 -0.45 1.75
N VAL A 158 4.18 -1.68 1.56
CA VAL A 158 5.38 -2.19 2.26
C VAL A 158 6.66 -1.54 1.75
N MET A 159 6.70 -1.11 0.49
CA MET A 159 7.87 -0.41 -0.07
C MET A 159 8.06 0.99 0.54
N THR A 160 6.96 1.69 0.83
CA THR A 160 7.00 3.07 1.32
C THR A 160 7.15 3.17 2.83
N VAL A 161 6.82 2.11 3.57
CA VAL A 161 7.25 1.90 4.97
C VAL A 161 8.77 1.73 5.04
#